data_AF-A4NWW9-F1
#
_entry.id   AF-A4NWW9-F1
#
_cell.length_a   1.000
_cell.length_b   1.000
_cell.length_c   1.000
_cell.angle_alpha   90.00
_cell.angle_beta   90.00
_cell.angle_gamma   90.00
#
_symmetry.space_group_name_H-M   'P 1'
#
loop_
_entity.id
_entity.type
_entity.pdbx_description
1 polymer ?
#
loop_
_entity_poly.entity_id
_entity_poly.type
_entity_poly.pdbx_seq_one_letter_code
_entity_poly.pdbx_strand_id
1 'polypeptide(L)'
;MSGAFDKLGPHRAALSKNLEDALRASDQHAKDEAIGQTDMFGVLTETHEDVENAYANTPPYTEKQILDGERETLGLYLSSHPVSRYLKELSHYTSTRLKDLAPNRRGQISTVAGLVAASRIAMTKKGNRLGIATLDDRSGRLDLTLFGESLEQFGEKLQKDTVIVASGQVSFDDFSGGLKMTVRELMTLDEARSRYVKSLAISLSDHQITPSFIKQLKALLEPVSGGTLPINVYYQSPKGRALLRLGVQWSIIPTDEILTELVNLLGESAVELEFE
;
A
#
# COMPACT_ATOMS: atom_id res chain seq x y z
N MET A 1 -3.32 18.47 -5.01
CA MET A 1 -3.22 17.24 -4.20
C MET A 1 -2.11 17.28 -3.14
N SER A 2 -1.26 18.31 -3.09
CA SER A 2 -0.16 18.44 -2.11
C SER A 2 -0.58 18.74 -0.66
N GLY A 3 -1.87 18.90 -0.38
CA GLY A 3 -2.40 19.14 0.98
C GLY A 3 -2.44 20.60 1.45
N ALA A 4 -2.11 21.57 0.58
CA ALA A 4 -2.07 22.99 0.98
C ALA A 4 -3.42 23.54 1.51
N PHE A 5 -4.53 23.00 1.03
CA PHE A 5 -5.90 23.46 1.37
C PHE A 5 -6.61 22.58 2.40
N ASP A 6 -5.90 21.65 3.06
CA ASP A 6 -6.52 20.64 3.94
C ASP A 6 -7.22 21.24 5.18
N LYS A 7 -6.91 22.49 5.53
CA LYS A 7 -7.55 23.20 6.65
C LYS A 7 -8.76 24.05 6.24
N LEU A 8 -9.06 24.18 4.95
CA LEU A 8 -10.05 25.14 4.44
C LEU A 8 -11.41 24.52 4.09
N GLY A 9 -11.53 23.19 4.10
CA GLY A 9 -12.79 22.53 3.81
C GLY A 9 -12.84 21.12 4.38
N PRO A 10 -13.97 20.42 4.20
CA PRO A 10 -14.21 19.15 4.86
C PRO A 10 -13.26 18.03 4.38
N HIS A 11 -13.00 17.96 3.08
CA HIS A 11 -12.00 17.05 2.51
C HIS A 11 -11.56 17.50 1.11
N ARG A 12 -10.36 17.06 0.70
CA ARG A 12 -9.72 17.39 -0.60
C ARG A 12 -10.63 17.17 -1.80
N ALA A 13 -11.47 16.13 -1.78
CA ALA A 13 -12.37 15.82 -2.90
C ALA A 13 -13.48 16.87 -3.10
N ALA A 14 -14.07 17.39 -2.02
CA ALA A 14 -15.07 18.44 -2.09
C ALA A 14 -14.46 19.76 -2.57
N LEU A 15 -13.28 20.11 -2.04
CA LEU A 15 -12.51 21.28 -2.46
C LEU A 15 -12.16 21.25 -3.95
N SER A 16 -11.69 20.10 -4.45
CA SER A 16 -11.34 19.91 -5.86
C SER A 16 -12.54 20.08 -6.78
N LYS A 17 -13.69 19.53 -6.39
CA LYS A 17 -14.93 19.61 -7.18
C LYS A 17 -15.53 21.01 -7.21
N ASN A 18 -15.44 21.74 -6.10
CA ASN A 18 -15.95 23.11 -5.99
C ASN A 18 -15.01 24.16 -6.61
N LEU A 19 -13.77 23.80 -6.95
CA LEU A 19 -12.77 24.75 -7.42
C LEU A 19 -13.22 25.51 -8.68
N GLU A 20 -13.78 24.81 -9.67
CA GLU A 20 -14.21 25.46 -10.90
C GLU A 20 -15.35 26.45 -10.68
N ASP A 21 -16.33 26.09 -9.86
CA ASP A 21 -17.47 26.96 -9.58
C ASP A 21 -17.04 28.18 -8.76
N ALA A 22 -16.11 28.00 -7.80
CA ALA A 22 -15.51 29.11 -7.05
C ALA A 22 -14.70 30.06 -7.95
N LEU A 23 -13.93 29.53 -8.91
CA LEU A 23 -13.20 30.34 -9.89
C LEU A 23 -14.16 31.13 -10.79
N ARG A 24 -15.23 30.51 -11.27
CA ARG A 24 -16.25 31.21 -12.08
C ARG A 24 -16.95 32.32 -11.30
N ALA A 25 -17.30 32.07 -10.04
CA ALA A 25 -17.89 33.10 -9.17
C ALA A 25 -16.93 34.27 -8.93
N SER A 26 -15.65 33.99 -8.68
CA SER A 26 -14.61 35.01 -8.52
C SER A 26 -14.40 35.84 -9.80
N ASP A 27 -14.38 35.19 -10.97
CA ASP A 27 -14.24 35.88 -12.27
C ASP A 27 -15.44 36.77 -12.56
N GLN A 28 -16.64 36.33 -12.20
CA GLN A 28 -17.86 37.12 -12.34
C GLN A 28 -17.80 38.37 -11.45
N HIS A 29 -17.46 38.20 -10.16
CA HIS A 29 -17.30 39.30 -9.22
C HIS A 29 -16.26 40.33 -9.71
N ALA A 30 -15.10 39.87 -10.20
CA ALA A 30 -14.07 40.75 -10.73
C ALA A 30 -14.53 41.54 -11.98
N LYS A 31 -15.37 40.95 -12.84
CA LYS A 31 -15.96 41.64 -14.00
C LYS A 31 -16.99 42.68 -13.57
N ASP A 32 -17.85 42.35 -12.62
CA ASP A 32 -18.90 43.25 -12.14
C ASP A 32 -18.28 44.47 -11.45
N GLU A 33 -17.22 44.26 -10.65
CA GLU A 33 -16.43 45.33 -10.04
C GLU A 33 -15.76 46.23 -11.10
N ALA A 34 -15.18 45.64 -12.16
CA ALA A 34 -14.56 46.39 -13.25
C ALA A 34 -15.54 47.26 -14.04
N ILE A 35 -16.82 46.87 -14.12
CA ILE A 35 -17.89 47.61 -14.79
C ILE A 35 -18.53 48.66 -13.83
N GLY A 36 -18.08 48.71 -12.57
CA GLY A 36 -18.60 49.61 -11.55
C GLY A 36 -19.94 49.19 -10.98
N GLN A 37 -20.33 47.92 -11.20
CA GLN A 37 -21.54 47.34 -10.64
C GLN A 37 -21.21 46.72 -9.28
N THR A 38 -21.53 47.44 -8.20
CA THR A 38 -21.41 46.90 -6.84
C THR A 38 -22.60 46.00 -6.55
N ASP A 39 -22.37 44.73 -6.26
CA ASP A 39 -23.42 43.80 -5.90
C ASP A 39 -24.00 44.16 -4.51
N MET A 40 -25.20 44.74 -4.50
CA MET A 40 -25.90 45.16 -3.29
C MET A 40 -26.50 43.97 -2.50
N PHE A 41 -26.51 42.75 -3.07
CA PHE A 41 -27.06 41.54 -2.45
C PHE A 41 -26.02 40.46 -2.14
N GLY A 42 -24.81 40.55 -2.72
CA GLY A 42 -23.71 39.61 -2.47
C GLY A 42 -23.06 39.70 -1.08
N VAL A 43 -23.35 40.75 -0.30
CA VAL A 43 -22.85 40.95 1.09
C VAL A 43 -23.86 40.41 2.12
N LEU A 44 -24.71 39.46 1.76
CA LEU A 44 -25.45 38.67 2.73
C LEU A 44 -24.47 37.64 3.29
N THR A 45 -23.90 37.97 4.46
CA THR A 45 -23.00 37.13 5.24
C THR A 45 -23.45 35.68 5.24
N GLU A 46 -22.79 34.85 4.43
CA GLU A 46 -22.88 33.40 4.54
C GLU A 46 -22.38 33.06 5.94
N THR A 47 -23.26 32.49 6.77
CA THR A 47 -22.82 31.97 8.06
C THR A 47 -21.84 30.82 7.80
N HIS A 48 -20.99 30.48 8.79
CA HIS A 48 -20.05 29.37 8.61
C HIS A 48 -20.77 28.06 8.20
N GLU A 49 -22.01 27.88 8.65
CA GLU A 49 -22.88 26.75 8.27
C GLU A 49 -23.36 26.80 6.81
N ASP A 50 -23.61 27.99 6.25
CA ASP A 50 -24.02 28.14 4.84
C ASP A 50 -22.87 27.80 3.89
N VAL A 51 -21.64 28.18 4.26
CA VAL A 51 -20.41 27.83 3.52
C VAL A 51 -20.12 26.33 3.59
N GLU A 52 -20.31 25.70 4.75
CA GLU A 52 -20.16 24.24 4.88
C GLU A 52 -21.18 23.45 4.06
N ASN A 53 -22.42 23.93 3.97
CA ASN A 53 -23.48 23.34 3.16
C ASN A 53 -23.30 23.56 1.64
N ALA A 54 -22.49 24.54 1.23
CA ALA A 54 -22.17 24.81 -0.17
C ALA A 54 -21.15 23.82 -0.78
N TYR A 55 -20.50 23.00 0.04
CA TYR A 55 -19.57 21.98 -0.46
C TYR A 55 -20.27 20.84 -1.19
N ALA A 56 -19.72 20.42 -2.33
CA ALA A 56 -20.26 19.27 -3.04
C ALA A 56 -20.23 18.01 -2.17
N ASN A 57 -21.41 17.41 -1.97
CA ASN A 57 -21.52 16.11 -1.30
C ASN A 57 -20.91 15.02 -2.20
N THR A 58 -19.74 14.53 -1.82
CA THR A 58 -18.95 13.57 -2.59
C THR A 58 -18.11 12.76 -1.63
N PRO A 59 -17.92 11.45 -1.86
CA PRO A 59 -17.08 10.64 -1.00
C PRO A 59 -15.65 11.22 -0.91
N PRO A 60 -15.01 11.16 0.27
CA PRO A 60 -13.60 11.52 0.42
C PRO A 60 -12.73 10.69 -0.53
N TYR A 61 -11.58 11.25 -0.92
CA TYR A 61 -10.58 10.47 -1.64
C TYR A 61 -10.08 9.31 -0.78
N THR A 62 -9.84 8.18 -1.42
CA THR A 62 -9.18 7.06 -0.75
C THR A 62 -7.75 7.44 -0.37
N GLU A 63 -7.19 6.78 0.66
CA GLU A 63 -5.81 7.05 1.07
C GLU A 63 -4.84 6.87 -0.10
N LYS A 64 -5.04 5.85 -0.94
CA LYS A 64 -4.26 5.63 -2.16
C LYS A 64 -4.28 6.83 -3.08
N GLN A 65 -5.46 7.39 -3.37
CA GLN A 65 -5.59 8.56 -4.24
C GLN A 65 -4.84 9.77 -3.66
N ILE A 66 -4.95 9.99 -2.35
CA ILE A 66 -4.23 11.06 -1.64
C ILE A 66 -2.72 10.90 -1.81
N LEU A 67 -2.20 9.69 -1.53
CA LEU A 67 -0.78 9.38 -1.62
C LEU A 67 -0.24 9.49 -3.04
N ASP A 68 -1.00 8.99 -4.03
CA ASP A 68 -0.62 9.10 -5.45
C ASP A 68 -0.49 10.56 -5.88
N GLY A 69 -1.43 11.41 -5.44
CA GLY A 69 -1.38 12.84 -5.74
C GLY A 69 -0.29 13.60 -4.96
N GLU A 70 0.05 13.19 -3.74
CA GLU A 70 1.22 13.73 -3.02
C GLU A 70 2.52 13.39 -3.76
N ARG A 71 2.68 12.14 -4.20
CA ARG A 71 3.84 11.73 -5.00
C ARG A 71 3.92 12.48 -6.32
N GLU A 72 2.81 12.68 -7.01
CA GLU A 72 2.78 13.39 -8.29
C GLU A 72 3.13 14.88 -8.13
N THR A 73 2.62 15.52 -7.07
CA THR A 73 2.78 16.99 -6.89
C THR A 73 4.06 17.36 -6.13
N LEU A 74 4.45 16.59 -5.13
CA LEU A 74 5.61 16.86 -4.27
C LEU A 74 6.82 15.98 -4.60
N GLY A 75 6.65 14.92 -5.39
CA GLY A 75 7.70 13.92 -5.65
C GLY A 75 7.96 12.96 -4.49
N LEU A 76 7.19 13.05 -3.40
CA LEU A 76 7.33 12.26 -2.18
C LEU A 76 5.97 12.02 -1.53
N TYR A 77 5.92 11.01 -0.66
CA TYR A 77 4.76 10.76 0.19
C TYR A 77 4.94 11.48 1.53
N LEU A 78 4.07 12.44 1.84
CA LEU A 78 4.21 13.31 3.02
C LEU A 78 3.39 12.79 4.21
N SER A 79 2.14 12.42 3.95
CA SER A 79 1.18 12.06 5.01
C SER A 79 1.43 10.65 5.56
N SER A 80 1.52 9.65 4.68
CA SER A 80 1.82 8.26 5.02
C SER A 80 2.66 7.64 3.88
N HIS A 81 3.16 6.41 4.04
CA HIS A 81 3.88 5.72 2.96
C HIS A 81 3.12 4.44 2.58
N PRO A 82 2.98 4.05 1.30
CA PRO A 82 2.22 2.85 0.92
C PRO A 82 2.70 1.56 1.59
N VAL A 83 4.00 1.46 1.92
CA VAL A 83 4.58 0.31 2.66
C VAL A 83 4.09 0.24 4.11
N SER A 84 3.56 1.34 4.67
CA SER A 84 3.20 1.44 6.09
C SER A 84 2.20 0.38 6.52
N ARG A 85 1.23 0.05 5.63
CA ARG A 85 0.24 -1.01 5.85
C ARG A 85 0.85 -2.39 6.09
N TYR A 86 2.05 -2.63 5.53
CA TYR A 86 2.73 -3.92 5.58
C TYR A 86 3.89 -3.96 6.57
N LEU A 87 4.21 -2.87 7.28
CA LEU A 87 5.42 -2.82 8.12
C LEU A 87 5.49 -3.92 9.18
N LYS A 88 4.34 -4.29 9.77
CA LYS A 88 4.26 -5.41 10.73
C LYS A 88 4.62 -6.72 10.05
N GLU A 89 4.00 -7.01 8.91
CA GLU A 89 4.25 -8.22 8.12
C GLU A 89 5.70 -8.28 7.61
N LEU A 90 6.22 -7.16 7.06
CA LEU A 90 7.58 -7.07 6.53
C LEU A 90 8.66 -7.32 7.59
N SER A 91 8.39 -7.02 8.86
CA SER A 91 9.33 -7.29 9.95
C SER A 91 9.62 -8.78 10.16
N HIS A 92 8.75 -9.67 9.66
CA HIS A 92 8.98 -11.11 9.66
C HIS A 92 9.84 -11.58 8.48
N TYR A 93 9.89 -10.81 7.37
CA TYR A 93 10.67 -11.16 6.18
C TYR A 93 12.07 -10.51 6.14
N THR A 94 12.21 -9.31 6.71
CA THR A 94 13.47 -8.57 6.76
C THR A 94 13.81 -8.13 8.18
N SER A 95 15.08 -8.29 8.55
CA SER A 95 15.61 -7.88 9.84
C SER A 95 16.15 -6.45 9.86
N THR A 96 16.36 -5.82 8.70
CA THR A 96 17.05 -4.52 8.59
C THR A 96 16.30 -3.55 7.69
N ARG A 97 16.11 -2.32 8.17
CA ARG A 97 15.60 -1.21 7.35
C ARG A 97 16.67 -0.69 6.40
N LEU A 98 16.26 -0.06 5.30
CA LEU A 98 17.16 0.45 4.28
C LEU A 98 18.14 1.51 4.81
N LYS A 99 17.70 2.36 5.75
CA LYS A 99 18.59 3.36 6.36
C LYS A 99 19.76 2.78 7.17
N ASP A 100 19.58 1.57 7.73
CA ASP A 100 20.56 0.90 8.60
C ASP A 100 21.38 -0.13 7.82
N LEU A 101 21.16 -0.21 6.50
CA LEU A 101 21.82 -1.15 5.62
C LEU A 101 23.28 -0.75 5.43
N ALA A 102 24.19 -1.70 5.61
CA ALA A 102 25.61 -1.54 5.36
C ALA A 102 26.07 -2.41 4.18
N PRO A 103 27.16 -2.03 3.49
CA PRO A 103 27.80 -2.90 2.50
C PRO A 103 28.17 -4.25 3.11
N ASN A 104 27.74 -5.31 2.43
CA ASN A 104 28.00 -6.68 2.89
C ASN A 104 29.42 -7.11 2.55
N ARG A 105 29.98 -8.00 3.38
CA ARG A 105 31.19 -8.74 3.00
C ARG A 105 30.89 -9.62 1.79
N ARG A 106 31.92 -9.91 1.00
CA ARG A 106 31.80 -10.73 -0.21
C ARG A 106 31.23 -12.11 0.17
N GLY A 107 30.11 -12.48 -0.45
CA GLY A 107 29.41 -13.75 -0.18
C GLY A 107 28.25 -13.66 0.83
N GLN A 108 28.11 -12.55 1.56
CA GLN A 108 26.98 -12.33 2.47
C GLN A 108 25.77 -11.77 1.71
N ILE A 109 24.59 -12.30 2.03
CA ILE A 109 23.30 -11.90 1.45
C ILE A 109 22.52 -11.15 2.52
N SER A 110 21.91 -10.02 2.14
CA SER A 110 20.93 -9.31 2.96
C SER A 110 19.58 -9.34 2.27
N THR A 111 18.53 -9.42 3.06
CA THR A 111 17.14 -9.38 2.59
C THR A 111 16.52 -8.04 2.97
N VAL A 112 15.96 -7.35 1.99
CA VAL A 112 15.31 -6.05 2.13
C VAL A 112 13.91 -6.13 1.55
N ALA A 113 13.00 -5.30 2.06
CA ALA A 113 11.65 -5.19 1.55
C ALA A 113 11.22 -3.73 1.42
N GLY A 114 10.39 -3.44 0.43
CA GLY A 114 9.91 -2.09 0.17
C GLY A 114 9.05 -1.99 -1.07
N LEU A 115 8.62 -0.78 -1.39
CA LEU A 115 7.86 -0.43 -2.59
C LEU A 115 8.82 -0.13 -3.74
N VAL A 116 8.53 -0.66 -4.92
CA VAL A 116 9.23 -0.29 -6.14
C VAL A 116 8.77 1.10 -6.59
N ALA A 117 9.60 2.12 -6.33
CA ALA A 117 9.31 3.51 -6.70
C ALA A 117 9.51 3.77 -8.20
N ALA A 118 10.50 3.10 -8.81
CA ALA A 118 10.78 3.17 -10.23
C ALA A 118 11.45 1.89 -10.70
N SER A 119 11.21 1.50 -11.95
CA SER A 119 11.94 0.42 -12.61
C SER A 119 12.22 0.78 -14.07
N ARG A 120 13.38 0.34 -14.57
CA ARG A 120 13.78 0.53 -15.97
C ARG A 120 14.74 -0.57 -16.40
N ILE A 121 14.73 -0.86 -17.70
CA ILE A 121 15.69 -1.75 -18.33
C ILE A 121 16.72 -0.87 -19.04
N ALA A 122 18.01 -1.12 -18.77
CA ALA A 122 19.13 -0.44 -19.41
C ALA A 122 20.06 -1.45 -20.08
N MET A 123 20.94 -0.98 -20.95
CA MET A 123 22.01 -1.79 -21.53
C MET A 123 23.35 -1.41 -20.91
N THR A 124 24.13 -2.42 -20.55
CA THR A 124 25.52 -2.23 -20.12
C THR A 124 26.39 -1.81 -21.31
N LYS A 125 27.57 -1.24 -21.03
CA LYS A 125 28.59 -0.95 -22.07
C LYS A 125 29.02 -2.20 -22.86
N LYS A 126 28.78 -3.40 -22.31
CA LYS A 126 29.09 -4.70 -22.93
C LYS A 126 27.92 -5.27 -23.76
N GLY A 127 26.81 -4.52 -23.91
CA GLY A 127 25.63 -4.93 -24.68
C GLY A 127 24.62 -5.78 -23.92
N ASN A 128 24.93 -6.23 -22.69
CA ASN A 128 24.00 -7.02 -21.89
C ASN A 128 22.88 -6.16 -21.29
N ARG A 129 21.65 -6.68 -21.28
CA ARG A 129 20.50 -6.04 -20.62
C ARG A 129 20.66 -6.13 -19.10
N LEU A 130 20.26 -5.06 -18.41
CA LEU A 130 20.25 -4.97 -16.96
C LEU A 130 18.95 -4.30 -16.49
N GLY A 131 18.36 -4.81 -15.41
CA GLY A 131 17.22 -4.18 -14.75
C GLY A 131 17.70 -3.32 -13.60
N ILE A 132 17.25 -2.07 -13.56
CA ILE A 132 17.46 -1.17 -12.42
C ILE A 132 16.10 -0.86 -11.83
N ALA A 133 15.94 -1.06 -10.53
CA ALA A 133 14.77 -0.64 -9.80
C ALA A 133 15.17 0.08 -8.52
N THR A 134 14.41 1.11 -8.14
CA THR A 134 14.63 1.83 -6.88
C THR A 134 13.58 1.35 -5.87
N LEU A 135 14.05 0.77 -4.77
CA LEU A 135 13.23 0.30 -3.66
C LEU A 135 13.13 1.40 -2.59
N ASP A 136 11.94 1.63 -2.05
CA ASP A 136 11.67 2.62 -1.00
C ASP A 136 10.91 1.97 0.17
N ASP A 137 11.44 2.09 1.38
CA ASP A 137 10.86 1.52 2.61
C ASP A 137 10.39 2.57 3.62
N ARG A 138 10.18 3.83 3.18
CA ARG A 138 9.97 5.03 4.02
C ARG A 138 11.22 5.53 4.74
N SER A 139 12.16 4.65 5.09
CA SER A 139 13.37 5.02 5.83
C SER A 139 14.52 5.45 4.92
N GLY A 140 14.57 4.90 3.72
CA GLY A 140 15.57 5.23 2.71
C GLY A 140 15.23 4.63 1.35
N ARG A 141 16.11 4.88 0.39
CA ARG A 141 16.03 4.31 -0.95
C ARG A 141 17.25 3.45 -1.24
N LEU A 142 17.04 2.36 -1.98
CA LEU A 142 18.09 1.43 -2.38
C LEU A 142 17.92 1.06 -3.85
N ASP A 143 18.98 1.16 -4.63
CA ASP A 143 18.97 0.73 -6.02
C ASP A 143 19.24 -0.78 -6.12
N LEU A 144 18.27 -1.50 -6.69
CA LEU A 144 18.33 -2.90 -7.02
C LEU A 144 18.81 -3.06 -8.46
N THR A 145 19.76 -3.96 -8.66
CA THR A 145 20.26 -4.32 -10.00
C THR A 145 20.08 -5.81 -10.25
N LEU A 146 19.47 -6.14 -11.40
CA LEU A 146 19.28 -7.50 -11.88
C LEU A 146 20.06 -7.69 -13.19
N PHE A 147 20.79 -8.79 -13.30
CA PHE A 147 21.61 -9.13 -14.47
C PHE A 147 21.20 -10.48 -15.07
N GLY A 148 21.29 -10.59 -16.39
CA GLY A 148 21.16 -11.87 -17.11
C GLY A 148 19.91 -12.66 -16.69
N GLU A 149 20.13 -13.88 -16.20
CA GLU A 149 19.08 -14.81 -15.76
C GLU A 149 18.14 -14.21 -14.70
N SER A 150 18.66 -13.43 -13.74
CA SER A 150 17.81 -12.81 -12.72
C SER A 150 16.83 -11.79 -13.32
N LEU A 151 17.23 -11.08 -14.38
CA LEU A 151 16.34 -10.16 -15.09
C LEU A 151 15.28 -10.92 -15.88
N GLU A 152 15.63 -12.04 -16.51
CA GLU A 152 14.68 -12.87 -17.26
C GLU A 152 13.66 -13.53 -16.32
N GLN A 153 14.09 -13.98 -15.14
CA GLN A 153 13.24 -14.65 -14.17
C GLN A 153 12.35 -13.69 -13.36
N PHE A 154 12.89 -12.55 -12.93
CA PHE A 154 12.22 -11.65 -11.98
C PHE A 154 11.82 -10.30 -12.58
N GLY A 155 12.15 -10.04 -13.85
CA GLY A 155 11.92 -8.74 -14.49
C GLY A 155 10.45 -8.32 -14.47
N GLU A 156 9.52 -9.25 -14.65
CA GLU A 156 8.08 -8.96 -14.62
C GLU A 156 7.56 -8.58 -13.23
N LYS A 157 8.28 -8.96 -12.16
CA LYS A 157 7.93 -8.63 -10.77
C LYS A 157 8.36 -7.22 -10.37
N LEU A 158 9.25 -6.57 -11.15
CA LEU A 158 9.72 -5.21 -10.93
C LEU A 158 8.73 -4.16 -11.47
N GLN A 159 7.47 -4.29 -11.10
CA GLN A 159 6.45 -3.33 -11.46
C GLN A 159 6.45 -2.18 -10.46
N LYS A 160 6.21 -0.98 -10.98
CA LYS A 160 6.06 0.20 -10.15
C LYS A 160 4.85 0.03 -9.22
N ASP A 161 4.97 0.55 -8.00
CA ASP A 161 3.93 0.54 -6.98
C ASP A 161 3.62 -0.86 -6.43
N THR A 162 4.52 -1.82 -6.65
CA THR A 162 4.46 -3.17 -6.07
C THR A 162 5.40 -3.30 -4.87
N VAL A 163 4.98 -4.00 -3.82
CA VAL A 163 5.83 -4.35 -2.68
C VAL A 163 6.55 -5.65 -2.95
N ILE A 164 7.87 -5.64 -2.81
CA ILE A 164 8.73 -6.79 -3.07
C ILE A 164 9.66 -7.07 -1.88
N VAL A 165 10.06 -8.33 -1.76
CA VAL A 165 11.13 -8.79 -0.88
C VAL A 165 12.29 -9.26 -1.75
N ALA A 166 13.44 -8.58 -1.64
CA ALA A 166 14.62 -8.85 -2.43
C ALA A 166 15.77 -9.32 -1.53
N SER A 167 16.43 -10.39 -1.96
CA SER A 167 17.62 -10.94 -1.30
C SER A 167 18.81 -10.82 -2.23
N GLY A 168 19.88 -10.20 -1.76
CA GLY A 168 21.03 -9.92 -2.62
C GLY A 168 22.27 -9.46 -1.87
N GLN A 169 23.32 -9.22 -2.64
CA GLN A 169 24.56 -8.66 -2.11
C GLN A 169 24.51 -7.13 -2.19
N VAL A 170 24.66 -6.48 -1.04
CA VAL A 170 24.76 -5.02 -0.94
C VAL A 170 26.21 -4.59 -1.14
N SER A 171 26.41 -3.60 -2.01
CA SER A 171 27.71 -3.00 -2.32
C SER A 171 27.57 -1.50 -2.42
N PHE A 172 28.68 -0.78 -2.23
CA PHE A 172 28.71 0.66 -2.51
C PHE A 172 28.82 0.88 -4.02
N ASP A 173 28.13 1.89 -4.53
CA ASP A 173 28.25 2.33 -5.91
C ASP A 173 29.05 3.62 -5.99
N ASP A 174 30.28 3.51 -6.50
CA ASP A 174 31.19 4.66 -6.61
C ASP A 174 30.68 5.75 -7.57
N PHE A 175 29.72 5.43 -8.45
CA PHE A 175 29.17 6.37 -9.43
C PHE A 175 28.03 7.22 -8.87
N SER A 176 27.04 6.59 -8.22
CA SER A 176 25.91 7.29 -7.60
C SER A 176 26.19 7.79 -6.19
N GLY A 177 27.27 7.30 -5.54
CA GLY A 177 27.58 7.60 -4.14
C GLY A 177 26.62 6.95 -3.14
N GLY A 178 25.79 6.00 -3.60
CA GLY A 178 24.78 5.32 -2.82
C GLY A 178 25.05 3.82 -2.66
N LEU A 179 24.19 3.15 -1.89
CA LEU A 179 24.18 1.70 -1.82
C LEU A 179 23.45 1.12 -3.02
N LYS A 180 23.98 0.03 -3.57
CA LYS A 180 23.31 -0.80 -4.57
C LYS A 180 23.25 -2.24 -4.09
N MET A 181 22.16 -2.93 -4.40
CA MET A 181 22.03 -4.36 -4.18
C MET A 181 21.98 -5.09 -5.52
N THR A 182 22.89 -6.04 -5.71
CA THR A 182 22.77 -7.03 -6.78
C THR A 182 21.84 -8.14 -6.30
N VAL A 183 20.64 -8.18 -6.87
CA VAL A 183 19.58 -9.10 -6.47
C VAL A 183 19.90 -10.50 -6.96
N ARG A 184 19.77 -11.48 -6.07
CA ARG A 184 19.87 -12.92 -6.40
C ARG A 184 18.51 -13.60 -6.43
N GLU A 185 17.63 -13.19 -5.53
CA GLU A 185 16.29 -13.72 -5.40
C GLU A 185 15.32 -12.57 -5.14
N LEU A 186 14.16 -12.63 -5.78
CA LEU A 186 13.12 -11.62 -5.66
C LEU A 186 11.76 -12.31 -5.56
N MET A 187 11.01 -11.92 -4.54
CA MET A 187 9.67 -12.42 -4.26
C MET A 187 8.68 -11.26 -4.22
N THR A 188 7.48 -11.47 -4.74
CA THR A 188 6.35 -10.58 -4.42
C THR A 188 5.92 -10.81 -2.97
N LEU A 189 5.11 -9.90 -2.41
CA LEU A 189 4.57 -10.09 -1.07
C LEU A 189 3.75 -11.39 -0.95
N ASP A 190 2.94 -11.71 -1.96
CA ASP A 190 2.13 -12.94 -1.97
C ASP A 190 2.99 -14.22 -2.03
N GLU A 191 4.10 -14.19 -2.76
CA GLU A 191 5.08 -15.28 -2.77
C GLU A 191 5.81 -15.40 -1.42
N ALA A 192 6.18 -14.28 -0.81
CA ALA A 192 6.78 -14.26 0.52
C ALA A 192 5.83 -14.85 1.57
N ARG A 193 4.54 -14.51 1.51
CA ARG A 193 3.49 -15.11 2.36
C ARG A 193 3.42 -16.61 2.18
N SER A 194 3.35 -17.07 0.93
CA SER A 194 3.26 -18.49 0.60
C SER A 194 4.47 -19.31 1.06
N ARG A 195 5.64 -18.67 1.22
CA ARG A 195 6.90 -19.33 1.62
C ARG A 195 7.14 -19.33 3.12
N TYR A 196 6.86 -18.22 3.81
CA TYR A 196 7.27 -18.03 5.21
C TYR A 196 6.11 -18.11 6.20
N VAL A 197 4.87 -17.87 5.76
CA VAL A 197 3.70 -17.97 6.64
C VAL A 197 3.32 -19.44 6.78
N LYS A 198 3.07 -19.90 8.01
CA LYS A 198 2.69 -21.28 8.30
C LYS A 198 1.18 -21.49 8.27
N SER A 199 0.42 -20.52 8.77
CA SER A 199 -1.04 -20.58 8.82
C SER A 199 -1.67 -19.20 8.87
N LEU A 200 -2.92 -19.12 8.46
CA LEU A 200 -3.78 -17.95 8.70
C LEU A 200 -4.59 -18.19 9.98
N ALA A 201 -4.43 -17.33 10.98
CA ALA A 201 -5.27 -17.32 12.18
C ALA A 201 -6.52 -16.47 11.95
N ILE A 202 -7.68 -17.04 12.25
CA ILE A 202 -8.97 -16.36 12.28
C ILE A 202 -9.55 -16.47 13.69
N SER A 203 -9.73 -15.35 14.38
CA SER A 203 -10.36 -15.30 15.70
C SER A 203 -11.86 -15.05 15.57
N LEU A 204 -12.68 -15.98 16.08
CA LEU A 204 -14.14 -15.88 16.05
C LEU A 204 -14.73 -15.91 17.46
N SER A 205 -15.68 -15.02 17.70
CA SER A 205 -16.49 -15.02 18.92
C SER A 205 -17.86 -15.64 18.68
N ASP A 206 -18.46 -16.23 19.73
CA ASP A 206 -19.79 -16.87 19.69
C ASP A 206 -20.88 -16.01 19.01
N HIS A 207 -20.90 -14.71 19.30
CA HIS A 207 -21.90 -13.79 18.74
C HIS A 207 -21.80 -13.57 17.22
N GLN A 208 -20.64 -13.85 16.62
CA GLN A 208 -20.41 -13.66 15.19
C GLN A 208 -20.83 -14.88 14.36
N ILE A 209 -20.94 -16.05 15.00
CA ILE A 209 -21.22 -17.32 14.31
C ILE A 209 -22.73 -17.42 14.04
N THR A 210 -23.14 -16.91 12.89
CA THR A 210 -24.50 -17.04 12.36
C THR A 210 -24.51 -17.88 11.08
N PRO A 211 -25.65 -18.51 10.71
CA PRO A 211 -25.74 -19.26 9.46
C PRO A 211 -25.44 -18.40 8.22
N SER A 212 -25.80 -17.11 8.24
CA SER A 212 -25.46 -16.14 7.19
C SER A 212 -23.97 -15.89 7.11
N PHE A 213 -23.30 -15.68 8.24
CA PHE A 213 -21.86 -15.49 8.31
C PHE A 213 -21.10 -16.71 7.77
N ILE A 214 -21.48 -17.93 8.17
CA ILE A 214 -20.85 -19.16 7.66
C ILE A 214 -21.00 -19.26 6.14
N LYS A 215 -22.18 -18.90 5.61
CA LYS A 215 -22.41 -18.88 4.16
C LYS A 215 -21.52 -17.87 3.44
N GLN A 216 -21.34 -16.67 4.01
CA GLN A 216 -20.45 -15.63 3.47
C GLN A 216 -18.99 -16.06 3.51
N LEU A 217 -18.50 -16.56 4.66
CA LEU A 217 -17.14 -17.04 4.81
C LEU A 217 -16.85 -18.20 3.84
N LYS A 218 -17.80 -19.14 3.69
CA LYS A 218 -17.67 -20.23 2.73
C LYS A 218 -17.56 -19.70 1.29
N ALA A 219 -18.45 -18.78 0.90
CA ALA A 219 -18.45 -18.20 -0.45
C ALA A 219 -17.17 -17.43 -0.78
N LEU A 220 -16.51 -16.86 0.24
CA LEU A 220 -15.23 -16.17 0.11
C LEU A 220 -14.06 -17.17 -0.04
N LEU A 221 -14.06 -18.26 0.74
CA LEU A 221 -12.96 -19.22 0.76
C LEU A 221 -13.02 -20.25 -0.40
N GLU A 222 -14.21 -20.59 -0.89
CA GLU A 222 -14.41 -21.64 -1.91
C GLU A 222 -13.70 -21.35 -3.26
N PRO A 223 -13.72 -20.12 -3.82
CA PRO A 223 -13.03 -19.80 -5.07
C PRO A 223 -11.50 -19.84 -4.97
N VAL A 224 -10.96 -19.66 -3.77
CA VAL A 224 -9.52 -19.50 -3.49
C VAL A 224 -8.94 -20.70 -2.76
N SER A 225 -9.75 -21.75 -2.62
CA SER A 225 -9.40 -23.01 -2.01
C SER A 225 -8.44 -23.83 -2.88
N GLY A 226 -7.57 -24.62 -2.24
CA GLY A 226 -6.53 -25.41 -2.91
C GLY A 226 -5.14 -24.74 -2.95
N GLY A 227 -4.94 -23.70 -2.14
CA GLY A 227 -3.62 -23.09 -1.97
C GLY A 227 -2.73 -23.80 -0.95
N THR A 228 -1.63 -23.15 -0.58
CA THR A 228 -0.60 -23.71 0.30
C THR A 228 -0.79 -23.37 1.77
N LEU A 229 -1.58 -22.34 2.09
CA LEU A 229 -1.69 -21.80 3.44
C LEU A 229 -2.89 -22.38 4.20
N PRO A 230 -2.70 -23.20 5.25
CA PRO A 230 -3.79 -23.72 6.07
C PRO A 230 -4.40 -22.61 6.94
N ILE A 231 -5.68 -22.77 7.29
CA ILE A 231 -6.42 -21.82 8.12
C ILE A 231 -6.71 -22.43 9.50
N ASN A 232 -6.34 -21.71 10.55
CA ASN A 232 -6.59 -21.99 11.94
C ASN A 232 -7.69 -21.05 12.47
N VAL A 233 -8.78 -21.62 12.98
CA VAL A 233 -9.87 -20.84 13.57
C VAL A 233 -9.80 -20.94 15.10
N TYR A 234 -9.50 -19.82 15.74
CA TYR A 234 -9.51 -19.65 17.19
C TYR A 234 -10.90 -19.22 17.63
N TYR A 235 -11.68 -20.15 18.16
CA TYR A 235 -13.00 -19.88 18.68
C TYR A 235 -12.95 -19.51 20.16
N GLN A 236 -13.61 -18.40 20.52
CA GLN A 236 -13.76 -17.94 21.90
C GLN A 236 -15.24 -17.79 22.29
N SER A 237 -15.60 -18.39 23.42
CA SER A 237 -16.91 -18.25 24.05
C SER A 237 -16.76 -18.08 25.57
N PRO A 238 -17.82 -17.66 26.28
CA PRO A 238 -17.83 -17.68 27.75
C PRO A 238 -17.62 -19.07 28.36
N LYS A 239 -17.91 -20.14 27.60
CA LYS A 239 -17.81 -21.54 28.05
C LYS A 239 -16.41 -22.13 27.87
N GLY A 240 -15.56 -21.50 27.04
CA GLY A 240 -14.22 -22.00 26.74
C GLY A 240 -13.69 -21.52 25.40
N ARG A 241 -12.48 -21.98 25.09
CA ARG A 241 -11.76 -21.71 23.84
C ARG A 241 -11.47 -23.00 23.11
N ALA A 242 -11.54 -22.98 21.78
CA ALA A 242 -11.21 -24.11 20.93
C ALA A 242 -10.39 -23.66 19.73
N LEU A 243 -9.39 -24.46 19.34
CA LEU A 243 -8.68 -24.30 18.08
C LEU A 243 -9.22 -25.31 17.07
N LEU A 244 -9.77 -24.82 15.98
CA LEU A 244 -10.27 -25.62 14.87
C LEU A 244 -9.32 -25.45 13.69
N ARG A 245 -8.64 -26.53 13.30
CA ARG A 245 -7.82 -26.54 12.08
C ARG A 245 -8.71 -26.95 10.91
N LEU A 246 -8.83 -26.08 9.93
CA LEU A 246 -9.58 -26.40 8.72
C LEU A 246 -8.83 -27.48 7.91
N GLY A 247 -9.59 -28.30 7.19
CA GLY A 247 -9.01 -29.37 6.37
C GLY A 247 -8.17 -28.79 5.22
N VAL A 248 -7.23 -29.57 4.69
CA VAL A 248 -6.29 -29.15 3.62
C VAL A 248 -7.00 -28.61 2.37
N GLN A 249 -8.21 -29.09 2.09
CA GLN A 249 -9.06 -28.59 1.01
C GLN A 249 -9.46 -27.11 1.17
N TRP A 250 -9.36 -26.55 2.37
CA TRP A 250 -9.65 -25.14 2.68
C TRP A 250 -8.38 -24.29 2.79
N SER A 251 -7.20 -24.85 2.49
CA SER A 251 -5.99 -24.05 2.38
C SER A 251 -6.12 -23.05 1.24
N ILE A 252 -5.62 -21.83 1.44
CA ILE A 252 -5.76 -20.71 0.51
C ILE A 252 -4.42 -20.26 -0.05
N ILE A 253 -4.47 -19.52 -1.15
CA ILE A 253 -3.34 -18.74 -1.64
C ILE A 253 -3.42 -17.37 -0.96
N PRO A 254 -2.40 -16.94 -0.19
CA PRO A 254 -2.48 -15.71 0.59
C PRO A 254 -2.25 -14.47 -0.29
N THR A 255 -3.27 -14.10 -1.07
CA THR A 255 -3.27 -12.85 -1.83
C THR A 255 -3.76 -11.68 -0.97
N ASP A 256 -3.31 -10.48 -1.33
CA ASP A 256 -3.72 -9.24 -0.66
C ASP A 256 -5.24 -9.00 -0.72
N GLU A 257 -5.88 -9.40 -1.82
CA GLU A 257 -7.33 -9.28 -2.04
C GLU A 257 -8.10 -10.10 -1.00
N ILE A 258 -7.77 -11.38 -0.83
CA ILE A 258 -8.46 -12.27 0.11
C ILE A 258 -8.26 -11.81 1.55
N LEU A 259 -7.05 -11.39 1.92
CA LEU A 259 -6.78 -10.88 3.27
C LEU A 259 -7.59 -9.62 3.54
N THR A 260 -7.71 -8.73 2.56
CA THR A 260 -8.52 -7.50 2.68
C THR A 260 -10.01 -7.84 2.83
N GLU A 261 -10.54 -8.79 2.04
CA GLU A 261 -11.93 -9.22 2.16
C GLU A 261 -12.23 -9.90 3.50
N LEU A 262 -11.30 -10.73 4.00
CA LEU A 262 -11.41 -11.36 5.32
C LEU A 262 -11.39 -10.31 6.44
N VAL A 263 -10.50 -9.32 6.36
CA VAL A 263 -10.44 -8.21 7.31
C VAL A 263 -11.73 -7.38 7.27
N ASN A 264 -12.30 -7.14 6.09
CA ASN A 264 -13.58 -6.43 5.96
C ASN A 264 -14.75 -7.21 6.58
N LEU A 265 -14.71 -8.55 6.51
CA LEU A 265 -15.75 -9.41 7.07
C LEU A 265 -15.62 -9.61 8.59
N LEU A 266 -14.38 -9.73 9.09
CA LEU A 266 -14.07 -10.19 10.45
C LEU A 266 -13.56 -9.07 11.38
N GLY A 267 -13.00 -8.02 10.80
CA GLY A 267 -12.25 -6.97 11.47
C GLY A 267 -10.73 -7.21 11.48
N GLU A 268 -9.95 -6.12 11.55
CA GLU A 268 -8.47 -6.16 11.52
C GLU A 268 -7.86 -7.02 12.64
N SER A 269 -8.46 -7.01 13.84
CA SER A 269 -7.93 -7.77 14.99
C SER A 269 -8.24 -9.27 14.92
N ALA A 270 -9.08 -9.69 13.98
CA ALA A 270 -9.55 -11.07 13.89
C ALA A 270 -8.78 -11.90 12.85
N VAL A 271 -7.95 -11.28 12.02
CA VAL A 271 -7.19 -11.95 10.96
C VAL A 271 -5.70 -11.69 11.16
N GLU A 272 -4.93 -12.75 11.36
CA GLU A 272 -3.49 -12.65 11.62
C GLU A 272 -2.71 -13.73 10.86
N LEU A 273 -1.54 -13.36 10.32
CA LEU A 273 -0.64 -14.30 9.66
C LEU A 273 0.30 -14.90 10.71
N GLU A 274 0.29 -16.23 10.87
CA GLU A 274 1.14 -16.94 11.81
C GLU A 274 2.44 -17.38 11.12
N PHE A 275 3.56 -16.86 11.61
CA PHE A 275 4.91 -17.20 11.13
C PHE A 275 5.60 -18.29 11.97
N GLU A 276 5.08 -18.58 13.17
CA GLU A 276 5.62 -19.55 14.14
C GLU A 276 4.66 -20.70 14.46
#